data_AF-A0A229P1A2-F1
#
_entry.id   AF-A0A229P1A2-F1
#
_cell.length_a   1.000
_cell.length_b   1.000
_cell.length_c   1.000
_cell.angle_alpha   90.00
_cell.angle_beta   90.00
_cell.angle_gamma   90.00
#
_symmetry.space_group_name_H-M   'P 1'
#
loop_
_entity.id
_entity.type
_entity.pdbx_description
1 polymer ?
#
loop_
_entity_poly.entity_id
_entity_poly.type
_entity_poly.pdbx_seq_one_letter_code
_entity_poly.pdbx_strand_id
1 'polypeptide(L)'
;MDSMKSASISNVKGSSLGIILVLFILLVIVTCVFFPASPYPANGNANGNSNGNGGDSTGILATKGFNLENRMAVGYTLVFIEKFYDAYDPNPTTPIGFNSNAHFEVQTKVLGVTTGGAWYDVHFRGEKVGELTFSMINRNATAFGNNEIKYVTLTSEPGYNFNYQTSSPSRSGDPWLRITL
;
A
#
# COMPACT_ATOMS: atom_id res chain seq x y z
N MET A 1 23.07 -79.43 -5.70
CA MET A 1 23.75 -78.27 -6.31
C MET A 1 22.67 -77.28 -6.69
N ASP A 2 22.41 -76.35 -5.77
CA ASP A 2 21.32 -75.39 -5.86
C ASP A 2 21.66 -74.28 -6.87
N SER A 3 20.82 -74.14 -7.89
CA SER A 3 20.91 -73.04 -8.85
C SER A 3 20.15 -71.83 -8.27
N MET A 4 20.89 -70.88 -7.68
CA MET A 4 20.33 -69.57 -7.36
C MET A 4 20.03 -68.83 -8.66
N LYS A 5 18.74 -68.68 -9.00
CA LYS A 5 18.29 -67.71 -9.99
C LYS A 5 18.40 -66.31 -9.40
N SER A 6 19.37 -65.52 -9.85
CA SER A 6 19.41 -64.08 -9.61
C SER A 6 18.15 -63.43 -10.18
N ALA A 7 17.31 -62.88 -9.31
CA ALA A 7 16.21 -62.02 -9.72
C ALA A 7 16.82 -60.73 -10.31
N SER A 8 16.63 -60.53 -11.62
CA SER A 8 16.92 -59.26 -12.28
C SER A 8 15.93 -58.21 -11.80
N ILE A 9 16.38 -57.27 -10.96
CA ILE A 9 15.61 -56.05 -10.65
C ILE A 9 15.69 -55.16 -11.89
N SER A 10 14.69 -55.27 -12.76
CA SER A 10 14.56 -54.44 -13.96
C SER A 10 14.17 -53.02 -13.57
N ASN A 11 15.07 -52.06 -13.86
CA ASN A 11 14.85 -50.63 -14.02
C ASN A 11 13.79 -50.00 -13.10
N VAL A 12 14.24 -49.49 -11.96
CA VAL A 12 13.54 -48.36 -11.33
C VAL A 12 13.56 -47.24 -12.36
N LYS A 13 12.38 -46.88 -12.86
CA LYS A 13 12.12 -45.80 -13.83
C LYS A 13 12.39 -44.45 -13.14
N GLY A 14 13.63 -44.21 -12.73
CA GLY A 14 14.08 -43.08 -11.92
C GLY A 14 14.18 -41.76 -12.68
N SER A 15 13.74 -41.72 -13.95
CA SER A 15 13.84 -40.54 -14.80
C SER A 15 12.70 -39.54 -14.56
N SER A 16 11.47 -40.01 -14.31
CA SER A 16 10.33 -39.11 -14.14
C SER A 16 10.35 -38.37 -12.81
N LEU A 17 10.82 -38.99 -11.73
CA LEU A 17 10.82 -38.40 -10.40
C LEU A 17 11.83 -37.24 -10.29
N GLY A 18 13.00 -37.36 -10.93
CA GLY A 18 13.98 -36.28 -11.01
C GLY A 18 13.47 -35.09 -11.83
N ILE A 19 12.81 -35.35 -12.96
CA ILE A 19 12.24 -34.28 -13.81
C ILE A 19 11.13 -33.52 -13.06
N ILE A 20 10.26 -34.23 -12.34
CA ILE A 20 9.21 -33.60 -11.52
C ILE A 20 9.82 -32.70 -10.44
N LEU A 21 10.89 -33.16 -9.79
CA LEU A 21 11.58 -32.40 -8.74
C LEU A 21 12.24 -31.13 -9.31
N VAL A 22 12.88 -31.21 -10.48
CA VAL A 22 13.47 -30.05 -11.15
C VAL A 22 12.38 -29.05 -11.57
N LEU A 23 11.28 -29.52 -12.15
CA LEU A 23 10.16 -28.66 -12.51
C LEU A 23 9.53 -28.00 -11.29
N PHE A 24 9.42 -28.72 -10.16
CA PHE A 24 8.90 -28.16 -8.92
C PHE A 24 9.83 -27.11 -8.33
N ILE A 25 11.15 -27.34 -8.32
CA ILE A 25 12.13 -26.34 -7.86
C ILE A 25 12.11 -25.12 -8.77
N LEU A 26 12.07 -25.30 -10.09
CA LEU A 26 11.96 -24.19 -11.03
C LEU A 26 10.66 -23.42 -10.83
N LEU A 27 9.54 -24.11 -10.62
CA LEU A 27 8.26 -23.48 -10.30
C LEU A 27 8.36 -22.68 -9.00
N VAL A 28 8.95 -23.24 -7.95
CA VAL A 28 9.16 -22.55 -6.67
C VAL A 28 10.03 -21.31 -6.86
N ILE A 29 11.15 -21.41 -7.58
CA ILE A 29 12.03 -20.26 -7.87
C ILE A 29 11.28 -19.19 -8.65
N VAL A 30 10.56 -19.56 -9.72
CA VAL A 30 9.72 -18.62 -10.50
C VAL A 30 8.68 -17.99 -9.58
N THR A 31 7.96 -18.76 -8.77
CA THR A 31 6.98 -18.20 -7.85
C THR A 31 7.60 -17.31 -6.78
N CYS A 32 8.78 -17.62 -6.25
CA CYS A 32 9.46 -16.79 -5.26
C CYS A 32 10.06 -15.50 -5.84
N VAL A 33 10.53 -15.53 -7.09
CA VAL A 33 11.11 -14.37 -7.78
C VAL A 33 10.01 -13.43 -8.28
N PHE A 34 8.92 -13.98 -8.83
CA PHE A 34 7.82 -13.18 -9.38
C PHE A 34 6.75 -12.83 -8.32
N PHE A 35 6.65 -13.61 -7.24
CA PHE A 35 5.75 -13.39 -6.11
C PHE A 35 6.49 -13.58 -4.77
N PRO A 36 7.50 -12.74 -4.46
CA PRO A 36 8.16 -12.81 -3.15
C PRO A 36 7.09 -12.67 -2.05
N ALA A 37 7.05 -13.65 -1.15
CA ALA A 37 6.19 -13.59 0.03
C ALA A 37 6.46 -12.26 0.74
N SER A 38 5.41 -11.45 0.84
CA SER A 38 5.50 -10.11 1.39
C SER A 38 6.09 -10.17 2.81
N PRO A 39 7.05 -9.31 3.17
CA PRO A 39 7.40 -9.09 4.58
C PRO A 39 6.29 -8.35 5.34
N TYR A 40 5.26 -7.84 4.64
CA TYR A 40 4.03 -7.40 5.30
C TYR A 40 3.18 -8.62 5.65
N PRO A 41 2.73 -8.76 6.91
CA PRO A 41 1.58 -9.60 7.17
C PRO A 41 0.46 -9.09 6.27
N ALA A 42 -0.01 -9.93 5.35
CA ALA A 42 -1.31 -9.71 4.73
C ALA A 42 -2.28 -9.58 5.90
N ASN A 43 -2.74 -8.35 6.16
CA ASN A 43 -3.76 -8.12 7.16
C ASN A 43 -5.03 -8.77 6.61
N GLY A 44 -5.17 -10.06 6.90
CA GLY A 44 -6.33 -10.86 6.53
C GLY A 44 -7.51 -10.35 7.31
N ASN A 45 -8.13 -9.26 6.85
CA ASN A 45 -9.49 -8.96 7.23
C ASN A 45 -10.42 -9.81 6.36
N ALA A 46 -10.48 -11.10 6.69
CA ALA A 46 -11.56 -11.98 6.29
C ALA A 46 -12.79 -11.67 7.18
N ASN A 47 -13.57 -10.67 6.77
CA ASN A 47 -14.95 -10.41 7.21
C ASN A 47 -15.45 -9.18 6.41
N GLY A 48 -16.47 -9.17 5.57
CA GLY A 48 -17.49 -10.14 5.17
C GLY A 48 -18.66 -9.34 4.59
N ASN A 49 -19.09 -9.65 3.36
CA ASN A 49 -20.42 -9.35 2.74
C ASN A 49 -20.84 -7.87 2.59
N SER A 50 -21.58 -7.37 1.59
CA SER A 50 -22.30 -7.91 0.42
C SER A 50 -22.88 -6.69 -0.34
N ASN A 51 -22.72 -6.63 -1.67
CA ASN A 51 -23.81 -6.44 -2.66
C ASN A 51 -23.33 -5.81 -3.98
N GLY A 52 -23.67 -6.51 -5.08
CA GLY A 52 -23.97 -6.02 -6.44
C GLY A 52 -22.97 -5.05 -7.08
N ASN A 53 -22.35 -5.33 -8.22
CA ASN A 53 -22.95 -5.85 -9.43
C ASN A 53 -21.83 -6.33 -10.37
N GLY A 54 -22.18 -7.20 -11.30
CA GLY A 54 -21.27 -8.09 -12.01
C GLY A 54 -20.07 -7.47 -12.71
N GLY A 55 -19.00 -8.29 -12.74
CA GLY A 55 -17.97 -8.23 -13.76
C GLY A 55 -16.85 -7.25 -13.45
N ASP A 56 -15.95 -7.62 -12.54
CA ASP A 56 -14.53 -7.44 -12.81
C ASP A 56 -13.72 -8.42 -11.96
N SER A 57 -12.80 -9.08 -12.64
CA SER A 57 -11.88 -10.12 -12.19
C SER A 57 -11.38 -9.94 -10.76
N THR A 58 -11.33 -11.07 -10.04
CA THR A 58 -10.67 -11.30 -8.75
C THR A 58 -9.17 -10.95 -8.80
N GLY A 59 -8.83 -9.67 -8.83
CA GLY A 59 -7.54 -9.16 -8.40
C GLY A 59 -7.65 -8.87 -6.92
N ILE A 60 -6.71 -9.35 -6.12
CA ILE A 60 -6.56 -8.94 -4.72
C ILE A 60 -6.55 -7.40 -4.73
N LEU A 61 -7.59 -6.78 -4.15
CA LEU A 61 -7.70 -5.32 -4.03
C LEU A 61 -6.63 -4.87 -3.03
N ALA A 62 -5.41 -4.67 -3.52
CA ALA A 62 -4.33 -4.12 -2.74
C ALA A 62 -4.52 -2.61 -2.63
N THR A 63 -4.24 -2.06 -1.45
CA THR A 63 -4.18 -0.62 -1.21
C THR A 63 -2.74 -0.24 -0.89
N LYS A 64 -2.41 1.04 -1.08
CA LYS A 64 -1.14 1.60 -0.62
C LYS A 64 -1.42 2.83 0.20
N GLY A 65 -0.69 2.95 1.29
CA GLY A 65 -0.91 3.97 2.27
C GLY A 65 0.11 5.10 2.28
N PHE A 66 -0.24 6.19 2.95
CA PHE A 66 0.68 7.26 3.34
C PHE A 66 0.20 7.92 4.63
N ASN A 67 1.12 8.56 5.35
CA ASN A 67 0.80 9.23 6.62
C ASN A 67 0.80 10.75 6.45
N LEU A 68 -0.26 11.41 6.91
CA LEU A 68 -0.29 12.87 7.11
C LEU A 68 0.05 13.15 8.57
N GLU A 69 1.14 13.87 8.81
CA GLU A 69 1.59 14.27 10.13
C GLU A 69 1.32 15.76 10.38
N ASN A 70 0.65 16.06 11.48
CA ASN A 70 0.59 17.43 11.99
C ASN A 70 1.73 17.65 13.00
N ARG A 71 2.76 18.40 12.58
CA ARG A 71 3.90 18.81 13.40
C ARG A 71 3.97 20.33 13.59
N MET A 72 2.84 21.03 13.44
CA MET A 72 2.71 22.45 13.79
C MET A 72 2.75 22.63 15.32
N ALA A 73 2.40 23.80 15.86
CA ALA A 73 2.35 24.01 17.31
C ALA A 73 1.05 23.49 17.95
N VAL A 74 1.01 23.47 19.29
CA VAL A 74 -0.22 23.19 20.06
C VAL A 74 -1.32 24.18 19.66
N GLY A 75 -2.54 23.66 19.47
CA GLY A 75 -3.71 24.44 19.05
C GLY A 75 -3.97 24.38 17.55
N TYR A 76 -3.03 23.89 16.74
CA TYR A 76 -3.28 23.59 15.33
C TYR A 76 -3.87 22.20 15.12
N THR A 77 -4.90 22.10 14.29
CA THR A 77 -5.53 20.84 13.91
C THR A 77 -5.76 20.79 12.40
N LEU A 78 -5.58 19.62 11.79
CA LEU A 78 -5.99 19.36 10.41
C LEU A 78 -7.37 18.69 10.43
N VAL A 79 -8.37 19.32 9.84
CA VAL A 79 -9.76 18.82 9.78
C VAL A 79 -10.01 18.24 8.40
N PHE A 80 -10.36 16.95 8.33
CA PHE A 80 -10.67 16.29 7.06
C PHE A 80 -11.98 16.84 6.48
N ILE A 81 -11.95 17.25 5.21
CA ILE A 81 -13.11 17.80 4.50
C ILE A 81 -13.66 16.74 3.55
N GLU A 82 -12.84 16.34 2.59
CA GLU A 82 -13.22 15.33 1.61
C GLU A 82 -12.02 14.61 1.01
N LYS A 83 -12.32 13.48 0.38
CA LYS A 83 -11.37 12.71 -0.41
C LYS A 83 -11.70 12.82 -1.90
N PHE A 84 -10.68 12.58 -2.72
CA PHE A 84 -10.80 12.60 -4.17
C PHE A 84 -10.39 11.27 -4.79
N TYR A 85 -10.99 10.94 -5.93
CA TYR A 85 -10.63 9.78 -6.77
C TYR A 85 -10.69 8.44 -6.04
N ASP A 86 -9.68 7.57 -6.23
CA ASP A 86 -9.62 6.20 -5.73
C ASP A 86 -9.13 6.12 -4.26
N ALA A 87 -9.24 7.21 -3.49
CA ALA A 87 -8.85 7.25 -2.08
C ALA A 87 -9.91 6.63 -1.15
N TYR A 88 -9.45 6.09 -0.03
CA TYR A 88 -10.28 5.78 1.13
C TYR A 88 -10.27 6.92 2.15
N ASP A 89 -11.24 6.90 3.05
CA ASP A 89 -11.27 7.87 4.13
C ASP A 89 -10.07 7.64 5.05
N PRO A 90 -9.49 8.72 5.61
CA PRO A 90 -8.38 8.62 6.53
C PRO A 90 -8.76 7.87 7.81
N ASN A 91 -7.78 7.18 8.39
CA ASN A 91 -7.85 6.58 9.71
C ASN A 91 -6.79 7.20 10.64
N PRO A 92 -7.18 7.92 11.70
CA PRO A 92 -8.57 8.24 12.07
C PRO A 92 -9.16 9.34 11.18
N THR A 93 -10.50 9.38 11.09
CA THR A 93 -11.25 10.44 10.39
C THR A 93 -11.44 11.70 11.26
N THR A 94 -11.03 11.63 12.52
CA THR A 94 -11.06 12.76 13.45
C THR A 94 -9.98 13.80 13.12
N PRO A 95 -10.15 15.06 13.56
CA PRO A 95 -9.13 16.08 13.38
C PRO A 95 -7.75 15.65 13.89
N ILE A 96 -6.72 15.88 13.09
CA ILE A 96 -5.33 15.52 13.40
C ILE A 96 -4.74 16.64 14.25
N GLY A 97 -4.65 16.41 15.56
CA GLY A 97 -4.05 17.35 16.52
C GLY A 97 -2.53 17.42 16.44
N PHE A 98 -1.94 18.30 17.26
CA PHE A 98 -0.49 18.43 17.40
C PHE A 98 0.18 17.07 17.65
N ASN A 99 1.27 16.80 16.92
CA ASN A 99 2.07 15.57 17.02
C ASN A 99 1.28 14.27 16.77
N SER A 100 0.13 14.37 16.11
CA SER A 100 -0.68 13.24 15.69
C SER A 100 -0.57 13.03 14.18
N ASN A 101 -1.05 11.89 13.71
CA ASN A 101 -1.09 11.56 12.29
C ASN A 101 -2.42 10.90 11.92
N ALA A 102 -2.70 10.89 10.62
CA ALA A 102 -3.69 10.02 10.03
C ALA A 102 -3.09 9.25 8.86
N HIS A 103 -3.52 8.01 8.72
CA HIS A 103 -3.15 7.13 7.63
C HIS A 103 -4.22 7.16 6.55
N PHE A 104 -3.81 7.21 5.30
CA PHE A 104 -4.70 7.21 4.14
C PHE A 104 -4.31 6.10 3.23
N GLU A 105 -5.30 5.48 2.63
CA GLU A 105 -5.13 4.39 1.69
C GLU A 105 -5.67 4.82 0.33
N VAL A 106 -4.97 4.45 -0.74
CA VAL A 106 -5.43 4.63 -2.11
C VAL A 106 -5.50 3.25 -2.76
N GLN A 107 -6.64 2.96 -3.39
CA GLN A 107 -6.83 1.70 -4.09
C GLN A 107 -5.76 1.54 -5.17
N THR A 108 -5.20 0.34 -5.30
CA THR A 108 -4.28 0.03 -6.39
C THR A 108 -4.95 -0.84 -7.42
N LYS A 109 -4.62 -0.59 -8.69
CA LYS A 109 -5.00 -1.44 -9.83
C LYS A 109 -3.77 -2.21 -10.29
N VAL A 110 -3.97 -3.49 -10.61
CA VAL A 110 -2.91 -4.33 -11.18
C VAL A 110 -2.58 -3.80 -12.58
N LEU A 111 -1.31 -3.55 -12.87
CA LEU A 111 -0.83 -3.01 -14.15
C LEU A 111 -1.46 -1.66 -14.52
N GLY A 112 -1.46 -0.71 -13.58
CA GLY A 112 -2.05 0.61 -13.80
C GLY A 112 -1.47 1.70 -12.90
N VAL A 113 -1.92 2.92 -13.15
CA VAL A 113 -1.70 4.08 -12.28
C VAL A 113 -3.04 4.41 -11.62
N THR A 114 -3.05 4.50 -10.29
CA THR A 114 -4.19 5.04 -9.55
C THR A 114 -3.78 6.31 -8.82
N THR A 115 -4.76 7.20 -8.66
CA THR A 115 -4.57 8.47 -7.96
C THR A 115 -5.65 8.56 -6.90
N GLY A 116 -5.27 9.02 -5.71
CA GLY A 116 -6.18 9.37 -4.64
C GLY A 116 -5.72 10.66 -3.99
N GLY A 117 -6.62 11.45 -3.41
CA GLY A 117 -6.25 12.70 -2.77
C GLY A 117 -7.15 13.02 -1.59
N ALA A 118 -6.77 14.05 -0.84
CA ALA A 118 -7.59 14.55 0.25
C ALA A 118 -7.45 16.06 0.39
N TRP A 119 -8.50 16.65 0.94
CA TRP A 119 -8.58 18.05 1.34
C TRP A 119 -8.80 18.13 2.85
N TYR A 120 -7.97 18.97 3.45
CA TYR A 120 -8.01 19.35 4.85
C TYR A 120 -8.12 20.86 5.00
N ASP A 121 -8.89 21.27 6.00
CA ASP A 121 -8.77 22.61 6.54
C ASP A 121 -7.73 22.63 7.66
N VAL A 122 -6.92 23.69 7.69
CA VAL A 122 -5.98 23.96 8.78
C VAL A 122 -6.69 24.89 9.75
N HIS A 123 -6.89 24.44 10.99
CA HIS A 123 -7.50 25.24 12.04
C HIS A 123 -6.49 25.62 13.12
N PHE A 124 -6.60 26.82 13.69
CA PHE A 124 -5.93 27.24 14.90
C PHE A 124 -6.98 27.58 15.97
N ARG A 125 -6.98 26.84 17.07
CA ARG A 125 -7.93 27.00 18.19
C ARG A 125 -9.40 26.97 17.76
N GLY A 126 -9.71 26.19 16.73
CA GLY A 126 -11.06 26.01 16.19
C GLY A 126 -11.38 26.88 14.98
N GLU A 127 -10.64 27.96 14.75
CA GLU A 127 -10.84 28.83 13.59
C GLU A 127 -10.04 28.33 12.38
N LYS A 128 -10.64 28.34 11.20
CA LYS A 128 -9.93 28.01 9.95
C LYS A 128 -8.93 29.11 9.63
N VAL A 129 -7.70 28.72 9.31
CA VAL A 129 -6.56 29.62 9.06
C VAL A 129 -5.77 29.23 7.81
N GLY A 130 -6.23 28.20 7.08
CA GLY A 130 -5.60 27.74 5.85
C GLY A 130 -6.23 26.46 5.33
N GLU A 131 -5.69 25.96 4.23
CA GLU A 131 -6.15 24.74 3.56
C GLU A 131 -4.97 23.92 3.09
N LEU A 132 -5.13 22.61 3.11
CA LEU A 132 -4.18 21.64 2.60
C LEU A 132 -4.90 20.72 1.61
N THR A 133 -4.43 20.67 0.38
CA THR A 133 -4.82 19.67 -0.60
C THR A 133 -3.58 18.94 -1.10
N PHE A 134 -3.70 17.64 -1.34
CA PHE A 134 -2.62 16.86 -1.92
C PHE A 134 -3.18 15.63 -2.62
N SER A 135 -2.34 15.00 -3.46
CA SER A 135 -2.65 13.74 -4.12
C SER A 135 -1.53 12.73 -3.89
N MET A 136 -1.87 11.46 -3.95
CA MET A 136 -0.98 10.33 -3.98
C MET A 136 -1.15 9.63 -5.33
N ILE A 137 -0.03 9.29 -5.95
CA ILE A 137 0.00 8.51 -7.19
C ILE A 137 0.63 7.17 -6.89
N ASN A 138 -0.13 6.10 -7.14
CA ASN A 138 0.33 4.73 -7.07
C ASN A 138 0.67 4.27 -8.49
N ARG A 139 1.95 4.07 -8.77
CA ARG A 139 2.41 3.56 -10.08
C ARG A 139 2.70 2.07 -9.97
N ASN A 140 1.72 1.23 -10.29
CA ASN A 140 1.93 -0.22 -10.34
C ASN A 140 2.20 -0.68 -11.78
N ALA A 141 3.38 -0.37 -12.31
CA ALA A 141 3.91 -1.11 -13.48
C ALA A 141 4.28 -2.56 -13.10
N THR A 142 4.56 -2.80 -11.82
CA THR A 142 4.78 -4.11 -11.16
C THR A 142 4.10 -4.08 -9.79
N ALA A 143 3.91 -5.24 -9.15
CA ALA A 143 3.32 -5.35 -7.81
C ALA A 143 4.04 -4.53 -6.71
N PHE A 144 5.25 -4.02 -7.00
CA PHE A 144 6.15 -3.36 -6.06
C PHE A 144 6.47 -1.90 -6.42
N GLY A 145 5.70 -1.27 -7.31
CA GLY A 145 5.98 0.10 -7.72
C GLY A 145 5.84 1.11 -6.57
N ASN A 146 6.63 2.18 -6.59
CA ASN A 146 6.60 3.18 -5.52
C ASN A 146 5.30 4.00 -5.56
N ASN A 147 4.82 4.36 -4.38
CA ASN A 147 3.82 5.40 -4.16
C ASN A 147 4.51 6.75 -3.93
N GLU A 148 3.92 7.81 -4.48
CA GLU A 148 4.49 9.16 -4.40
C GLU A 148 3.42 10.19 -4.05
N ILE A 149 3.76 11.13 -3.17
CA ILE A 149 2.91 12.29 -2.86
C ILE A 149 3.20 13.40 -3.87
N LYS A 150 2.15 13.91 -4.51
CA LYS A 150 2.18 14.94 -5.55
C LYS A 150 1.13 16.01 -5.30
N TYR A 151 1.27 17.12 -6.01
CA TYR A 151 0.27 18.20 -6.06
C TYR A 151 -0.12 18.75 -4.68
N VAL A 152 0.87 18.85 -3.77
CA VAL A 152 0.66 19.44 -2.45
C VAL A 152 0.46 20.95 -2.62
N THR A 153 -0.71 21.43 -2.21
CA THR A 153 -1.05 22.85 -2.12
C THR A 153 -1.41 23.14 -0.69
N LEU A 154 -0.66 24.05 -0.07
CA LEU A 154 -0.85 24.49 1.30
C LEU A 154 -1.02 26.01 1.28
N THR A 155 -2.20 26.48 1.68
CA THR A 155 -2.54 27.91 1.72
C THR A 155 -2.72 28.34 3.17
N SER A 156 -2.44 29.62 3.43
CA SER A 156 -2.56 30.21 4.75
C SER A 156 -3.25 31.58 4.67
N GLU A 157 -4.00 31.91 5.71
CA GLU A 157 -4.49 33.26 5.91
C GLU A 157 -3.35 34.23 6.28
N PRO A 158 -3.51 35.54 6.06
CA PRO A 158 -2.52 36.54 6.45
C PRO A 158 -2.12 36.41 7.93
N GLY A 159 -0.81 36.34 8.19
CA GLY A 159 -0.26 36.19 9.54
C GLY A 159 0.10 34.75 9.92
N TYR A 160 -0.22 33.77 9.07
CA TYR A 160 0.16 32.37 9.23
C TYR A 160 1.17 31.96 8.17
N ASN A 161 2.24 31.27 8.59
CA ASN A 161 3.23 30.68 7.71
C ASN A 161 3.23 29.19 7.95
N PHE A 162 2.80 28.42 6.95
CA PHE A 162 2.85 26.97 6.99
C PHE A 162 3.91 26.46 6.01
N ASN A 163 4.59 25.40 6.42
CA ASN A 163 5.55 24.69 5.61
C ASN A 163 5.13 23.23 5.51
N TYR A 164 5.62 22.55 4.48
CA TYR A 164 5.44 21.11 4.37
C TYR A 164 6.74 20.40 3.96
N GLN A 165 6.83 19.15 4.38
CA GLN A 165 7.89 18.23 4.02
C GLN A 165 7.26 16.93 3.52
N THR A 166 7.87 16.31 2.52
CA THR A 166 7.47 14.99 2.04
C THR A 166 8.61 14.01 2.18
N SER A 167 8.28 12.73 2.34
CA SER A 167 9.24 11.64 2.21
C SER A 167 8.65 10.54 1.35
N SER A 168 9.48 9.99 0.48
CA SER A 168 9.17 8.83 -0.35
C SER A 168 10.26 7.80 -0.10
N PRO A 169 10.05 6.87 0.86
CA PRO A 169 11.06 5.89 1.21
C PRO A 169 11.40 5.01 0.00
N SER A 170 12.70 4.82 -0.26
CA SER A 170 13.19 4.14 -1.45
C SER A 170 13.11 2.61 -1.38
N ARG A 171 12.81 2.04 -0.20
CA ARG A 171 12.87 0.58 0.04
C ARG A 171 11.81 0.03 1.02
N SER A 172 11.47 0.76 2.08
CA SER A 172 10.49 0.30 3.09
C SER A 172 9.85 1.45 3.86
N GLY A 173 8.56 1.31 4.15
CA GLY A 173 7.75 2.27 4.89
C GLY A 173 6.79 3.03 3.98
N ASP A 174 5.74 3.58 4.58
CA ASP A 174 4.81 4.43 3.85
C ASP A 174 5.41 5.84 3.67
N PRO A 175 5.21 6.48 2.51
CA PRO A 175 5.51 7.89 2.35
C PRO A 175 4.72 8.70 3.37
N TRP A 176 5.25 9.87 3.70
CA TRP A 176 4.57 10.78 4.61
C TRP A 176 4.63 12.21 4.11
N LEU A 177 3.58 12.95 4.46
CA LEU A 177 3.46 14.39 4.30
C LEU A 177 3.39 14.98 5.71
N ARG A 178 4.28 15.93 6.01
CA ARG A 178 4.37 16.57 7.32
C ARG A 178 4.13 18.05 7.16
N ILE A 179 3.22 18.59 7.97
CA ILE A 179 2.95 20.03 8.03
C ILE A 179 3.63 20.62 9.25
N THR A 180 4.34 21.73 9.07
CA THR A 180 5.02 22.49 10.13
C THR A 180 4.68 23.98 10.03
N LEU A 181 5.08 24.75 11.05
CA LEU A 181 5.20 26.20 10.95
C LEU A 181 6.51 26.58 10.23
#